data_AF-A0A5J6PZH7-F1
#
_entry.id   AF-A0A5J6PZH7-F1
#
_cell.length_a   1.000
_cell.length_b   1.000
_cell.length_c   1.000
_cell.angle_alpha   90.00
_cell.angle_beta   90.00
_cell.angle_gamma   90.00
#
_symmetry.space_group_name_H-M   'P 1'
#
loop_
_entity.id
_entity.type
_entity.pdbx_description
1 polymer ?
#
loop_
_entity_poly.entity_id
_entity_poly.type
_entity_poly.pdbx_seq_one_letter_code
_entity_poly.pdbx_strand_id
1 'polypeptide(L)'
;MIQRSRRYEQAAVRLVVSGVPDVSSDQAAETIGIVTGWTLELVGRPQLEGRREHLQALTSVVLPYARHLLSGVALPRGGADAPVSIAPAAPGHELLLRSSVEGTDPLSLSIDDGELADLVRCLDAMRLDPQLKVTFPLEADRPLPRRELQERVPLRQRLSAPVFGVGSAVAVAALALVVPLPRSTEPPAPTLETPVPEAGGESGDSAAEAGPEGG
;
A
#
# COMPACT_ATOMS: atom_id res chain seq x y z
N MET A 1 40.37 -12.80 24.18
CA MET A 1 39.34 -12.07 23.43
C MET A 1 38.09 -11.98 24.29
N ILE A 2 37.52 -10.79 24.49
CA ILE A 2 36.29 -10.64 25.28
C ILE A 2 35.11 -10.79 24.34
N GLN A 3 34.37 -11.88 24.48
CA GLN A 3 33.10 -12.10 23.76
C GLN A 3 31.98 -11.32 24.46
N ARG A 4 31.12 -10.70 23.66
CA ARG A 4 29.95 -9.95 24.12
C ARG A 4 28.69 -10.57 23.52
N SER A 5 27.58 -10.45 24.24
CA SER A 5 26.27 -10.86 23.77
C SER A 5 25.23 -9.76 24.02
N ARG A 6 24.28 -9.65 23.09
CA ARG A 6 23.12 -8.76 23.14
C ARG A 6 21.87 -9.60 23.02
N ARG A 7 20.86 -9.33 23.84
CA ARG A 7 19.58 -10.04 23.85
C ARG A 7 18.45 -9.08 23.53
N TYR A 8 17.62 -9.49 22.59
CA TYR A 8 16.39 -8.82 22.20
C TYR A 8 15.26 -9.81 22.41
N GLU A 9 14.23 -9.42 23.16
CA GLU A 9 13.18 -10.34 23.59
C GLU A 9 11.82 -9.69 23.44
N GLN A 10 10.88 -10.50 22.97
CA GLN A 10 9.47 -10.21 22.81
C GLN A 10 8.67 -11.39 23.36
N ALA A 11 7.35 -11.36 23.27
CA ALA A 11 6.49 -12.34 23.95
C ALA A 11 6.78 -13.79 23.51
N ALA A 12 6.91 -14.02 22.20
CA ALA A 12 7.13 -15.36 21.63
C ALA A 12 8.53 -15.57 21.04
N VAL A 13 9.35 -14.52 20.97
CA VAL A 13 10.63 -14.55 20.23
C VAL A 13 11.76 -13.97 21.07
N ARG A 14 12.88 -14.68 21.12
CA ARG A 14 14.14 -14.22 21.72
C ARG A 14 15.28 -14.34 20.73
N LEU A 15 15.96 -13.24 20.45
CA LEU A 15 17.14 -13.16 19.60
C LEU A 15 18.36 -12.81 20.46
N VAL A 16 19.40 -13.63 20.41
CA VAL A 16 20.69 -13.36 21.05
C VAL A 16 21.76 -13.24 19.98
N VAL A 17 22.47 -12.12 19.95
CA VAL A 17 23.57 -11.87 19.02
C VAL A 17 24.86 -11.82 19.81
N SER A 18 25.83 -12.63 19.41
CA SER A 18 27.15 -12.70 20.03
C SER A 18 28.23 -12.20 19.07
N GLY A 19 29.25 -11.57 19.62
CA GLY A 19 30.33 -11.03 18.83
C GLY A 19 31.48 -10.46 19.63
N VAL A 20 32.43 -9.90 18.91
CA VAL A 20 33.62 -9.25 19.46
C VAL A 20 33.69 -7.79 19.00
N PRO A 21 34.30 -6.90 19.80
CA PRO A 21 34.57 -5.54 19.36
C PRO A 21 35.58 -5.56 18.21
N ASP A 22 35.38 -4.69 17.23
CA ASP A 22 36.37 -4.47 16.17
C ASP A 22 37.43 -3.48 16.67
N VAL A 23 38.52 -4.03 17.20
CA VAL A 23 39.67 -3.26 17.71
C VAL A 23 40.43 -2.51 16.61
N SER A 24 40.27 -2.89 15.34
CA SER A 24 40.91 -2.20 14.22
C SER A 24 40.22 -0.88 13.86
N SER A 25 38.95 -0.74 14.24
CA SER A 25 38.10 0.42 13.96
C SER A 25 37.93 1.34 15.18
N ASP A 26 38.84 1.28 16.15
CA ASP A 26 38.82 2.03 17.42
C ASP A 26 37.46 1.97 18.15
N GLN A 27 36.78 0.83 18.04
CA GLN A 27 35.47 0.66 18.66
C GLN A 27 35.61 0.46 20.17
N ALA A 28 34.73 1.10 20.94
CA ALA A 28 34.64 0.89 22.38
C ALA A 28 34.46 -0.60 22.68
N ALA A 29 35.15 -1.08 23.73
CA ALA A 29 35.17 -2.48 24.16
C ALA A 29 33.79 -3.07 24.55
N GLU A 30 32.77 -2.22 24.62
CA GLU A 30 31.37 -2.56 24.93
C GLU A 30 30.50 -2.79 23.68
N THR A 31 31.06 -2.55 22.50
CA THR A 31 30.39 -2.66 21.20
C THR A 31 30.64 -4.02 20.56
N ILE A 32 29.67 -4.53 19.81
CA ILE A 32 29.86 -5.65 18.89
C ILE A 32 30.16 -5.07 17.50
N GLY A 33 31.39 -5.23 17.04
CA GLY A 33 31.82 -4.84 15.68
C GLY A 33 31.82 -6.02 14.70
N ILE A 34 32.06 -7.23 15.20
CA ILE A 34 32.07 -8.46 14.40
C ILE A 34 31.13 -9.48 15.04
N VAL A 35 30.11 -9.91 14.31
CA VAL A 35 29.18 -10.97 14.75
C VAL A 35 29.85 -12.33 14.61
N THR A 36 29.99 -13.04 15.72
CA THR A 36 30.54 -14.41 15.75
C THR A 36 29.46 -15.47 15.63
N GLY A 37 28.25 -15.17 16.09
CA GLY A 37 27.12 -16.08 16.00
C GLY A 37 25.85 -15.48 16.58
N TRP A 38 24.71 -16.10 16.29
CA TRP A 38 23.41 -15.70 16.83
C TRP A 38 22.56 -16.92 17.12
N THR A 39 21.62 -16.75 18.04
CA THR A 39 20.57 -17.73 18.30
C THR A 39 19.21 -17.04 18.28
N LEU A 40 18.21 -17.70 17.74
CA LEU A 40 16.82 -17.28 17.76
C LEU A 40 15.98 -18.41 18.33
N GLU A 41 15.22 -18.08 19.36
CA GLU A 41 14.34 -19.00 20.05
C GLU A 41 12.91 -18.51 19.86
N LEU A 42 12.09 -19.37 19.28
CA LEU A 42 10.64 -19.19 19.24
C LEU A 42 10.00 -20.17 20.22
N VAL A 43 8.97 -19.73 20.92
CA VAL A 43 8.28 -20.55 21.91
C VAL A 43 7.77 -21.83 21.26
N GLY A 44 8.13 -22.98 21.84
CA GLY A 44 7.68 -24.29 21.36
C GLY A 44 8.33 -24.78 20.06
N ARG A 45 9.39 -24.09 19.57
CA ARG A 45 10.11 -24.48 18.35
C ARG A 45 11.58 -24.79 18.59
N PRO A 46 12.25 -25.49 17.65
CA PRO A 46 13.69 -25.65 17.66
C PRO A 46 14.39 -24.28 17.68
N GLN A 47 15.47 -24.19 18.46
CA GLN A 47 16.37 -23.04 18.43
C GLN A 47 17.03 -22.97 17.05
N LEU A 48 17.01 -21.79 16.44
CA LEU A 48 17.79 -21.50 15.25
C LEU A 48 19.12 -20.90 15.66
N GLU A 49 20.17 -21.32 14.98
CA GLU A 49 21.50 -20.75 15.16
C GLU A 49 22.18 -20.60 13.81
N GLY A 50 23.12 -19.67 13.74
CA GLY A 50 23.87 -19.48 12.52
C GLY A 50 24.97 -18.44 12.62
N ARG A 51 25.57 -18.18 11.47
CA ARG A 51 26.60 -17.16 11.28
C ARG A 51 26.00 -15.83 10.84
N ARG A 52 26.85 -14.81 10.74
CA ARG A 52 26.49 -13.47 10.29
C ARG A 52 25.71 -13.47 8.98
N GLU A 53 26.08 -14.31 7.99
CA GLU A 53 25.38 -14.37 6.71
C GLU A 53 23.90 -14.79 6.85
N HIS A 54 23.59 -15.70 7.78
CA HIS A 54 22.23 -16.17 8.01
C HIS A 54 21.39 -15.09 8.72
N LEU A 55 21.98 -14.37 9.68
CA LEU A 55 21.31 -13.24 10.34
C LEU A 55 21.02 -12.10 9.36
N GLN A 56 21.98 -11.82 8.47
CA GLN A 56 21.82 -10.85 7.41
C GLN A 56 20.68 -11.26 6.46
N ALA A 57 20.67 -12.51 6.00
CA ALA A 57 19.64 -13.06 5.14
C ALA A 57 18.25 -13.03 5.81
N LEU A 58 18.17 -13.41 7.09
CA LEU A 58 16.95 -13.34 7.90
C LEU A 58 16.40 -11.91 7.93
N THR A 59 17.26 -10.94 8.22
CA THR A 59 16.89 -9.52 8.27
C THR A 59 16.43 -9.00 6.91
N SER A 60 17.13 -9.35 5.83
CA SER A 60 16.79 -8.92 4.46
C SER A 60 15.54 -9.56 3.90
N VAL A 61 15.08 -10.67 4.49
CA VAL A 61 13.89 -11.41 4.03
C VAL A 61 12.67 -11.04 4.88
N VAL A 62 12.79 -11.09 6.21
CA VAL A 62 11.67 -10.91 7.14
C VAL A 62 11.17 -9.47 7.15
N LEU A 63 12.07 -8.48 7.20
CA LEU A 63 11.65 -7.07 7.29
C LEU A 63 10.92 -6.60 6.03
N PRO A 64 11.42 -6.86 4.80
CA PRO A 64 10.64 -6.57 3.61
C PRO A 64 9.33 -7.36 3.52
N TYR A 65 9.32 -8.64 3.92
CA TYR A 65 8.10 -9.44 3.93
C TYR A 65 7.01 -8.82 4.80
N ALA A 66 7.33 -8.46 6.04
CA ALA A 66 6.39 -7.82 6.96
C ALA A 66 5.82 -6.49 6.40
N ARG A 67 6.66 -5.67 5.76
CA ARG A 67 6.19 -4.42 5.12
C ARG A 67 5.22 -4.68 3.96
N HIS A 68 5.44 -5.75 3.19
CA HIS A 68 4.51 -6.13 2.12
C HIS A 68 3.19 -6.62 2.73
N LEU A 69 3.23 -7.39 3.82
CA LEU A 69 2.03 -7.80 4.54
C LEU A 69 1.22 -6.61 5.06
N LEU A 70 1.87 -5.59 5.63
CA LEU A 70 1.21 -4.34 6.04
C LEU A 70 0.55 -3.62 4.86
N SER A 71 1.08 -3.80 3.65
CA SER A 71 0.51 -3.30 2.40
C SER A 71 -0.57 -4.22 1.82
N GLY A 72 -0.95 -5.29 2.53
CA GLY A 72 -1.91 -6.30 2.09
C GLY A 72 -1.37 -7.30 1.06
N VAL A 73 -0.05 -7.35 0.88
CA VAL A 73 0.63 -8.16 -0.13
C VAL A 73 1.46 -9.25 0.54
N ALA A 74 1.01 -10.49 0.46
CA ALA A 74 1.77 -11.64 0.93
C ALA A 74 2.52 -12.29 -0.25
N LEU A 75 3.80 -11.95 -0.43
CA LEU A 75 4.67 -12.51 -1.46
C LEU A 75 5.83 -13.27 -0.83
N PRO A 76 6.21 -14.44 -1.35
CA PRO A 76 7.40 -15.12 -0.89
C PRO A 76 8.64 -14.25 -1.08
N ARG A 77 9.58 -14.33 -0.14
CA ARG A 77 10.86 -13.62 -0.14
C ARG A 77 12.00 -14.60 0.13
N GLY A 78 13.17 -14.33 -0.44
CA GLY A 78 14.29 -15.28 -0.48
C GLY A 78 14.23 -16.17 -1.71
N GLY A 79 15.31 -16.22 -2.48
CA GLY A 79 15.43 -17.08 -3.66
C GLY A 79 15.55 -18.56 -3.28
N ALA A 80 15.47 -19.44 -4.29
CA ALA A 80 15.57 -20.89 -4.08
C ALA A 80 16.87 -21.30 -3.36
N ASP A 81 17.98 -20.63 -3.68
CA ASP A 81 19.30 -20.88 -3.10
C ASP A 81 19.67 -19.92 -1.96
N ALA A 82 18.74 -19.08 -1.51
CA ALA A 82 19.01 -18.14 -0.43
C ALA A 82 19.11 -18.87 0.92
N PRO A 83 20.00 -18.42 1.84
CA PRO A 83 20.14 -19.04 3.17
C PRO A 83 18.84 -19.02 3.99
N VAL A 84 17.99 -18.02 3.74
CA VAL A 84 16.70 -17.87 4.39
C VAL A 84 15.66 -17.50 3.34
N SER A 85 14.48 -18.11 3.41
CA SER A 85 13.30 -17.72 2.65
C SER A 85 12.07 -17.72 3.53
N ILE A 86 11.11 -16.85 3.25
CA ILE A 86 9.83 -16.79 3.95
C ILE A 86 8.69 -16.75 2.93
N ALA A 87 7.61 -17.48 3.18
CA ALA A 87 6.45 -17.54 2.30
C ALA A 87 5.15 -17.51 3.12
N PRO A 88 4.03 -17.02 2.54
CA PRO A 88 2.73 -17.22 3.17
C PRO A 88 2.37 -18.71 3.21
N ALA A 89 1.88 -19.17 4.36
CA ALA A 89 1.38 -20.53 4.57
C ALA A 89 -0.01 -20.48 5.19
N ALA A 90 -0.82 -21.53 5.08
CA ALA A 90 -2.15 -21.56 5.68
C ALA A 90 -2.20 -22.60 6.81
N PRO A 91 -2.33 -22.19 8.10
CA PRO A 91 -2.35 -20.82 8.62
C PRO A 91 -0.94 -20.20 8.79
N GLY A 92 -0.82 -18.86 8.65
CA GLY A 92 0.38 -18.08 8.98
C GLY A 92 1.44 -17.97 7.89
N HIS A 93 2.68 -18.28 8.24
CA HIS A 93 3.85 -18.10 7.39
C HIS A 93 4.82 -19.27 7.57
N GLU A 94 5.57 -19.58 6.52
CA GLU A 94 6.62 -20.58 6.56
C GLU A 94 7.97 -19.88 6.40
N LEU A 95 8.84 -20.05 7.39
CA LEU A 95 10.23 -19.60 7.39
C LEU A 95 11.12 -20.82 7.17
N LEU A 96 11.90 -20.79 6.09
CA LEU A 96 12.79 -21.88 5.70
C LEU A 96 14.24 -21.41 5.81
N LEU A 97 15.04 -22.15 6.56
CA LEU A 97 16.47 -21.93 6.76
C LEU A 97 17.26 -23.04 6.09
N ARG A 98 18.22 -22.64 5.25
CA ARG A 98 19.13 -23.57 4.56
C ARG A 98 20.49 -23.50 5.22
N SER A 99 21.06 -24.67 5.50
CA SER A 99 22.43 -24.77 5.97
C SER A 99 23.40 -24.40 4.85
N SER A 100 24.55 -23.87 5.22
CA SER A 100 25.69 -23.69 4.31
C SER A 100 26.40 -25.00 3.94
N VAL A 101 26.07 -26.11 4.62
CA VAL A 101 26.65 -27.43 4.38
C VAL A 101 25.78 -28.20 3.39
N GLU A 102 26.39 -28.61 2.28
CA GLU A 102 25.73 -29.38 1.23
C GLU A 102 25.20 -30.72 1.77
N GLY A 103 24.00 -31.11 1.32
CA GLY A 103 23.34 -32.35 1.77
C GLY A 103 22.66 -32.27 3.14
N THR A 104 22.59 -31.09 3.76
CA THR A 104 21.78 -30.89 4.98
C THR A 104 20.36 -30.47 4.61
N ASP A 105 19.37 -31.15 5.17
CA ASP A 105 17.96 -30.80 4.92
C ASP A 105 17.62 -29.40 5.45
N PRO A 106 16.86 -28.59 4.68
CA PRO A 106 16.39 -27.29 5.15
C PRO A 106 15.48 -27.41 6.36
N LEU A 107 15.64 -26.50 7.31
CA LEU A 107 14.77 -26.39 8.47
C LEU A 107 13.59 -25.49 8.14
N SER A 108 12.38 -26.06 8.10
CA SER A 108 11.12 -25.31 7.95
C SER A 108 10.48 -25.04 9.31
N LEU A 109 10.04 -23.80 9.52
CA LEU A 109 9.34 -23.33 10.69
C LEU A 109 8.04 -22.63 10.26
N SER A 110 6.90 -23.17 10.66
CA SER A 110 5.62 -22.48 10.55
C SER A 110 5.49 -21.48 11.69
N ILE A 111 5.28 -20.20 11.40
CA ILE A 111 5.08 -19.10 12.37
C ILE A 111 3.71 -18.45 12.16
N ASP A 112 3.07 -18.01 13.23
CA ASP A 112 1.82 -17.25 13.17
C ASP A 112 2.07 -15.73 13.03
N ASP A 113 0.99 -14.97 12.86
CA ASP A 113 1.05 -13.51 12.69
C ASP A 113 1.64 -12.79 13.92
N GLY A 114 1.37 -13.30 15.12
CA GLY A 114 1.86 -12.72 16.37
C GLY A 114 3.35 -12.95 16.56
N GLU A 115 3.81 -14.16 16.29
CA GLU A 115 5.21 -14.55 16.30
C GLU A 115 6.01 -13.83 15.22
N LEU A 116 5.44 -13.65 14.02
CA LEU A 116 6.06 -12.83 12.98
C LEU A 116 6.21 -11.39 13.46
N ALA A 117 5.18 -10.81 14.09
CA ALA A 117 5.26 -9.45 14.62
C ALA A 117 6.33 -9.31 15.71
N ASP A 118 6.47 -10.29 16.60
CA ASP A 118 7.52 -10.35 17.61
C ASP A 118 8.91 -10.49 16.98
N LEU A 119 9.06 -11.33 15.95
CA LEU A 119 10.30 -11.49 15.22
C LEU A 119 10.74 -10.18 14.56
N VAL A 120 9.83 -9.48 13.90
CA VAL A 120 10.08 -8.17 13.28
C VAL A 120 10.54 -7.17 14.34
N ARG A 121 9.85 -7.09 15.48
CA ARG A 121 10.23 -6.22 16.60
C ARG A 121 11.64 -6.52 17.11
N CYS A 122 11.99 -7.80 17.29
CA CYS A 122 13.34 -8.21 17.69
C CYS A 122 14.40 -7.78 16.67
N LEU A 123 14.15 -8.00 15.38
CA LEU A 123 15.09 -7.65 14.32
C LEU A 123 15.27 -6.14 14.18
N ASP A 124 14.19 -5.35 14.30
CA ASP A 124 14.28 -3.89 14.27
C ASP A 124 14.99 -3.35 15.52
N ALA A 125 14.70 -3.88 16.72
CA ALA A 125 15.41 -3.51 17.94
C ALA A 125 16.92 -3.78 17.82
N MET A 126 17.31 -4.91 17.22
CA MET A 126 18.70 -5.23 16.94
C MET A 126 19.35 -4.24 15.98
N ARG A 127 18.66 -3.86 14.90
CA ARG A 127 19.20 -2.93 13.90
C ARG A 127 19.38 -1.51 14.44
N LEU A 128 18.55 -1.13 15.40
CA LEU A 128 18.58 0.19 16.02
C LEU A 128 19.51 0.23 17.25
N ASP A 129 20.12 -0.89 17.65
CA ASP A 129 21.04 -0.93 18.79
C ASP A 129 22.36 -0.20 18.44
N PRO A 130 22.66 0.95 19.07
CA PRO A 130 23.90 1.70 18.82
C PRO A 130 25.16 0.92 19.23
N GLN A 131 25.02 -0.11 20.06
CA GLN A 131 26.12 -0.95 20.52
C GLN A 131 26.38 -2.14 19.59
N LEU A 132 25.56 -2.32 18.53
CA LEU A 132 25.80 -3.25 17.43
C LEU A 132 26.22 -2.48 16.18
N LYS A 133 27.53 -2.25 16.01
CA LYS A 133 28.09 -1.50 14.86
C LYS A 133 28.26 -2.38 13.61
N VAL A 134 27.26 -3.21 13.32
CA VAL A 134 27.27 -4.12 12.18
C VAL A 134 26.28 -3.60 11.15
N THR A 135 26.79 -3.24 9.96
CA THR A 135 25.92 -2.80 8.88
C THR A 135 25.38 -4.02 8.13
N PHE A 136 24.06 -4.22 8.20
CA PHE A 136 23.36 -5.18 7.37
C PHE A 136 22.78 -4.44 6.17
N PRO A 137 23.26 -4.70 4.93
CA PRO A 137 22.69 -4.06 3.75
C PRO A 137 21.25 -4.57 3.58
N LEU A 138 20.29 -3.66 3.72
CA LEU A 138 18.90 -3.92 3.39
C LEU A 138 18.63 -3.39 1.98
N GLU A 139 17.85 -4.12 1.19
CA GLU A 139 17.37 -3.61 -0.09
C GLU A 139 16.58 -2.32 0.13
N ALA A 140 16.91 -1.29 -0.65
CA ALA A 140 16.27 0.02 -0.54
C ALA A 140 14.76 -0.08 -0.76
N ASP A 141 14.01 0.75 -0.03
CA ASP A 141 12.56 0.79 -0.11
C ASP A 141 12.11 1.22 -1.50
N ARG A 142 11.58 0.26 -2.26
CA ARG A 142 10.90 0.52 -3.52
C ARG A 142 9.40 0.52 -3.29
N PRO A 143 8.67 1.54 -3.80
CA PRO A 143 7.23 1.56 -3.70
C PRO A 143 6.63 0.35 -4.43
N LEU A 144 5.58 -0.24 -3.88
CA LEU A 144 4.87 -1.31 -4.57
C LEU A 144 4.25 -0.79 -5.88
N PRO A 145 4.45 -1.49 -7.01
CA PRO A 145 3.81 -1.09 -8.26
C PRO A 145 2.28 -1.23 -8.13
N ARG A 146 1.54 -0.23 -8.62
CA ARG A 146 0.06 -0.20 -8.53
C ARG A 146 -0.63 -1.46 -9.08
N ARG A 147 0.01 -2.18 -10.01
CA ARG A 147 -0.51 -3.42 -10.59
C ARG A 147 -0.64 -4.55 -9.57
N GLU A 148 0.37 -4.74 -8.72
CA GLU A 148 0.36 -5.76 -7.66
C GLU A 148 -0.74 -5.50 -6.62
N LEU A 149 -1.03 -4.22 -6.34
CA LEU A 149 -2.12 -3.82 -5.46
C LEU A 149 -3.51 -4.05 -6.10
N GLN A 150 -3.65 -3.77 -7.40
CA GLN A 150 -4.93 -3.87 -8.12
C GLN A 150 -5.37 -5.31 -8.39
N GLU A 151 -4.43 -6.24 -8.51
CA GLU A 151 -4.71 -7.67 -8.71
C GLU A 151 -5.37 -8.32 -7.49
N ARG A 152 -5.27 -7.69 -6.31
CA ARG A 152 -5.80 -8.22 -5.04
C ARG A 152 -7.12 -7.58 -4.59
N VAL A 153 -7.52 -6.41 -5.10
CA VAL A 153 -8.84 -5.86 -4.76
C VAL A 153 -9.90 -6.73 -5.45
N PRO A 154 -10.75 -7.46 -4.70
CA PRO A 154 -11.72 -8.35 -5.30
C PRO A 154 -12.56 -7.56 -6.31
N LEU A 155 -12.79 -8.13 -7.50
CA LEU A 155 -13.54 -7.45 -8.57
C LEU A 155 -14.87 -6.88 -8.06
N ARG A 156 -15.49 -7.55 -7.08
CA ARG A 156 -16.70 -7.07 -6.39
C ARG A 156 -16.53 -5.71 -5.70
N GLN A 157 -15.42 -5.46 -5.00
CA GLN A 157 -15.12 -4.15 -4.42
C GLN A 157 -14.78 -3.12 -5.48
N ARG A 158 -14.03 -3.50 -6.54
CA ARG A 158 -13.71 -2.60 -7.65
C ARG A 158 -14.95 -2.14 -8.42
N LEU A 159 -15.94 -3.02 -8.53
CA LEU A 159 -17.19 -2.74 -9.22
C LEU A 159 -18.25 -2.08 -8.32
N SER A 160 -18.08 -2.08 -7.00
CA SER A 160 -19.06 -1.47 -6.09
C SER A 160 -19.28 0.02 -6.40
N ALA A 161 -18.21 0.81 -6.52
CA ALA A 161 -18.29 2.24 -6.82
C ALA A 161 -19.01 2.57 -8.15
N PRO A 162 -18.64 1.98 -9.31
CA PRO A 162 -19.36 2.25 -10.56
C PRO A 162 -20.78 1.70 -10.54
N VAL A 163 -21.04 0.57 -9.89
CA VAL A 163 -22.41 0.00 -9.78
C VAL A 163 -23.31 0.92 -8.96
N PHE A 164 -22.84 1.45 -7.83
CA PHE A 164 -23.60 2.44 -7.05
C PHE A 164 -23.81 3.74 -7.83
N GLY A 165 -22.79 4.22 -8.55
CA GLY A 165 -22.91 5.40 -9.40
C GLY A 165 -23.97 5.24 -10.48
N VAL A 166 -23.89 4.17 -11.28
CA VAL A 166 -24.87 3.86 -12.34
C VAL A 166 -26.25 3.63 -11.74
N GLY A 167 -26.35 2.87 -10.65
CA GLY A 167 -27.61 2.62 -9.96
C GLY A 167 -28.31 3.90 -9.49
N SER A 168 -27.54 4.84 -8.92
CA SER A 168 -28.08 6.14 -8.49
C SER A 168 -28.58 6.99 -9.67
N ALA A 169 -27.83 7.03 -10.77
CA ALA A 169 -28.20 7.79 -11.97
C ALA A 169 -29.49 7.23 -12.61
N VAL A 170 -29.60 5.90 -12.69
CA VAL A 170 -30.81 5.23 -13.19
C VAL A 170 -32.00 5.52 -12.28
N ALA A 171 -31.83 5.48 -10.96
CA ALA A 171 -32.89 5.80 -10.01
C ALA A 171 -33.38 7.26 -10.16
N VAL A 172 -32.47 8.22 -10.32
CA VAL A 172 -32.81 9.64 -10.56
C VAL A 172 -33.54 9.82 -11.89
N ALA A 173 -33.07 9.19 -12.96
CA ALA A 173 -33.72 9.25 -14.28
C ALA A 173 -35.14 8.64 -14.24
N ALA A 174 -35.32 7.52 -13.54
CA ALA A 174 -36.63 6.91 -13.35
C ALA A 174 -37.58 7.82 -12.57
N LEU A 175 -37.10 8.46 -11.51
CA LEU A 175 -37.87 9.46 -10.76
C LEU A 175 -38.27 10.66 -11.63
N ALA A 176 -37.36 11.15 -12.47
CA ALA A 176 -37.64 12.25 -13.39
C ALA A 176 -38.75 11.94 -14.41
N LEU A 177 -38.92 10.67 -14.81
CA LEU A 177 -40.01 10.23 -15.68
C LEU A 177 -41.39 10.18 -14.98
N VAL A 178 -41.40 10.01 -13.65
CA VAL A 178 -42.64 9.91 -12.87
C VAL A 178 -43.12 11.30 -12.40
N VAL A 179 -42.22 12.27 -12.26
CA VAL A 179 -42.59 13.64 -11.89
C VAL A 179 -43.29 14.32 -13.08
N PRO A 180 -44.57 14.71 -12.96
CA PRO A 180 -45.27 15.38 -14.04
C PRO A 180 -44.61 16.73 -14.33
N LEU A 181 -44.16 16.90 -15.57
CA LEU A 181 -43.57 18.15 -16.03
C LEU A 181 -44.63 19.27 -15.97
N PRO A 182 -44.31 20.44 -15.38
CA PRO A 182 -45.20 21.59 -15.45
C PRO A 182 -45.42 21.95 -16.91
N ARG A 183 -46.69 22.11 -17.30
CA ARG A 183 -47.06 22.49 -18.67
C ARG A 183 -46.48 23.86 -18.97
N SER A 184 -45.65 23.96 -20.00
CA SER A 184 -45.24 25.26 -20.55
C SER A 184 -46.49 26.05 -20.88
N THR A 185 -46.66 27.19 -20.21
CA THR A 185 -47.70 28.15 -20.57
C THR A 185 -47.27 28.77 -21.89
N GLU A 186 -47.93 28.36 -22.96
CA GLU A 186 -47.73 28.96 -24.28
C GLU A 186 -48.15 30.43 -24.22
N PRO A 187 -47.30 31.38 -24.65
CA PRO A 187 -47.67 32.80 -24.67
C PRO A 187 -48.89 32.98 -25.58
N PRO A 188 -49.88 33.81 -25.21
CA PRO A 188 -51.04 34.02 -26.04
C PRO A 188 -50.64 34.59 -27.41
N ALA A 189 -51.08 33.92 -28.47
CA ALA A 189 -50.88 34.35 -29.84
C ALA A 189 -51.53 35.73 -30.06
N PRO A 190 -50.88 36.63 -30.84
CA PRO A 190 -51.42 37.95 -31.11
C PRO A 190 -52.74 37.84 -31.88
N THR A 191 -53.77 38.50 -31.35
CA THR A 191 -55.08 38.66 -31.99
C THR A 191 -54.91 39.33 -33.35
N LEU A 192 -55.25 38.61 -34.42
CA LEU A 192 -55.39 39.18 -35.76
C LEU A 192 -56.58 40.16 -35.75
N GLU A 193 -56.28 41.45 -35.84
CA GLU A 193 -57.27 42.48 -36.12
C GLU A 193 -57.95 42.21 -37.47
N THR A 194 -59.27 42.21 -37.45
CA THR A 194 -60.13 42.09 -38.63
C THR A 194 -60.18 43.45 -39.34
N PRO A 195 -59.91 43.56 -40.64
CA PRO A 195 -60.07 44.83 -41.35
C PRO A 195 -61.56 45.07 -41.63
N VAL A 196 -62.08 46.18 -41.10
CA VAL A 196 -63.33 46.81 -41.52
C VAL A 196 -63.05 47.59 -42.81
N PRO A 197 -63.81 47.40 -43.91
CA PRO A 197 -63.72 48.29 -45.05
C PRO A 197 -64.70 49.44 -44.87
N GLU A 198 -64.21 50.68 -44.80
CA GLU A 198 -65.03 51.84 -45.15
C GLU A 198 -64.23 52.83 -45.98
N ALA A 199 -64.87 53.20 -47.09
CA ALA A 199 -64.34 54.01 -48.16
C ALA A 199 -64.49 55.51 -47.88
N GLY A 200 -63.62 56.31 -48.50
CA GLY A 200 -63.95 57.68 -48.87
C GLY A 200 -62.86 58.71 -48.52
N GLY A 201 -62.25 59.26 -49.59
CA GLY A 201 -61.71 60.62 -49.82
C GLY A 201 -61.07 61.41 -48.67
N GLU A 202 -60.12 62.31 -48.88
CA GLU A 202 -59.55 62.95 -50.05
C GLU A 202 -58.44 63.87 -49.48
N SER A 203 -57.52 64.30 -50.35
CA SER A 203 -56.79 65.58 -50.26
C SER A 203 -55.55 65.73 -49.35
N GLY A 204 -54.41 65.92 -50.04
CA GLY A 204 -53.30 66.83 -49.70
C GLY A 204 -52.30 66.31 -48.67
N ASP A 205 -51.04 66.72 -48.61
CA ASP A 205 -50.14 67.57 -49.40
C ASP A 205 -48.76 67.42 -48.71
N SER A 206 -47.67 67.72 -49.42
CA SER A 206 -46.33 68.07 -48.90
C SER A 206 -45.60 67.09 -47.95
N ALA A 207 -44.50 66.44 -48.36
CA ALA A 207 -43.15 66.98 -48.58
C ALA A 207 -42.23 66.89 -47.34
N ALA A 208 -41.01 66.41 -47.61
CA ALA A 208 -39.75 66.72 -46.90
C ALA A 208 -39.61 66.18 -45.45
N GLU A 209 -38.45 65.81 -44.92
CA GLU A 209 -37.04 65.76 -45.33
C GLU A 209 -36.26 65.31 -44.09
N ALA A 210 -35.07 64.70 -44.29
CA ALA A 210 -33.92 64.57 -43.38
C ALA A 210 -34.16 64.01 -41.95
N GLY A 211 -33.41 63.03 -41.47
CA GLY A 211 -31.96 62.92 -41.51
C GLY A 211 -31.47 62.75 -40.06
N PRO A 212 -30.49 61.88 -39.79
CA PRO A 212 -30.11 61.41 -38.45
C PRO A 212 -28.92 62.21 -37.88
N GLU A 213 -28.77 62.27 -36.55
CA GLU A 213 -27.50 62.35 -35.80
C GLU A 213 -27.82 61.92 -34.35
N GLY A 214 -27.08 61.03 -33.71
CA GLY A 214 -25.71 61.18 -33.21
C GLY A 214 -25.78 61.06 -31.68
N GLY A 215 -24.85 60.45 -30.95
CA GLY A 215 -23.58 59.81 -31.27
C GLY A 215 -23.08 59.04 -30.04
#